data_AF-A0A958G1E6-F1
#
_entry.id   AF-A0A958G1E6-F1
#
_cell.length_a   1.000
_cell.length_b   1.000
_cell.length_c   1.000
_cell.angle_alpha   90.00
_cell.angle_beta   90.00
_cell.angle_gamma   90.00
#
_symmetry.space_group_name_H-M   'P 1'
#
loop_
_entity.id
_entity.type
_entity.pdbx_description
1 polymer ?
#
loop_
_entity_poly.entity_id
_entity_poly.type
_entity_poly.pdbx_seq_one_letter_code
_entity_poly.pdbx_strand_id
1 'polypeptide(L)'
;TNDPNHQAAGFPTECESCHSTANWEDTTWDHDGQYFPIYSGEHRNEWDTCADCHVQAGNYNVFECIFCHAHNENEMNSEHDDVSNYVYLSSACFDCHPDGRERPMVNPFQKLDRVR
;
A
#
# COMPACT_ATOMS: atom_id res chain seq x y z
N THR A 1 -10.97 4.40 -18.72
CA THR A 1 -11.75 4.91 -19.86
C THR A 1 -11.07 4.72 -21.22
N ASN A 2 -9.89 4.09 -21.33
CA ASN A 2 -9.25 3.89 -22.63
C ASN A 2 -9.56 2.52 -23.25
N ASP A 3 -10.10 1.57 -22.48
CA ASP A 3 -10.62 0.30 -22.99
C ASP A 3 -11.66 -0.30 -22.02
N PRO A 4 -12.97 -0.35 -22.37
CA PRO A 4 -13.57 0.31 -23.52
C PRO A 4 -13.49 1.84 -23.38
N ASN A 5 -13.57 2.54 -24.52
CA ASN A 5 -13.69 4.00 -24.50
C ASN A 5 -15.11 4.40 -24.08
N HIS A 6 -15.28 4.71 -22.79
CA HIS A 6 -16.59 5.05 -22.19
C HIS A 6 -17.26 6.22 -22.91
N GLN A 7 -16.48 7.25 -23.28
CA GLN A 7 -17.01 8.40 -23.97
C GLN A 7 -17.53 8.05 -25.37
N ALA A 8 -16.79 7.23 -26.12
CA ALA A 8 -17.20 6.76 -27.44
C ALA A 8 -18.39 5.79 -27.38
N ALA A 9 -18.50 5.01 -26.30
CA ALA A 9 -19.57 4.03 -26.09
C ALA A 9 -20.83 4.62 -25.42
N GLY A 10 -20.81 5.90 -24.99
CA GLY A 10 -21.92 6.54 -24.28
C GLY A 10 -22.10 6.06 -22.84
N PHE A 11 -21.07 5.45 -22.25
CA PHE A 11 -21.07 5.02 -20.87
C PHE A 11 -20.68 6.17 -19.92
N PRO A 12 -21.27 6.22 -18.72
CA PRO A 12 -20.87 7.18 -17.70
C PRO A 12 -19.40 6.99 -17.31
N THR A 13 -18.77 8.08 -16.89
CA THR A 13 -17.38 8.09 -16.39
C THR A 13 -17.30 7.85 -14.89
N GLU A 14 -18.44 7.65 -14.24
CA GLU A 14 -18.54 7.30 -12.83
C GLU A 14 -18.30 5.79 -12.70
N CYS A 15 -17.09 5.41 -12.28
CA CYS A 15 -16.59 4.03 -12.38
C CYS A 15 -17.42 3.04 -11.54
N GLU A 16 -17.85 3.49 -10.36
CA GLU A 16 -18.52 2.66 -9.34
C GLU A 16 -19.95 2.27 -9.72
N SER A 17 -20.55 2.91 -10.73
CA SER A 17 -21.91 2.58 -11.17
C SER A 17 -22.01 1.23 -11.88
N CYS A 18 -20.88 0.72 -12.39
CA CYS A 18 -20.81 -0.53 -13.16
C CYS A 18 -19.64 -1.43 -12.77
N HIS A 19 -18.55 -0.88 -12.23
CA HIS A 19 -17.43 -1.65 -11.69
C HIS A 19 -17.45 -1.58 -10.16
N SER A 20 -17.59 -2.72 -9.51
CA SER A 20 -17.55 -2.82 -8.05
C SER A 20 -16.32 -3.59 -7.60
N THR A 21 -15.90 -3.35 -6.36
CA THR A 21 -14.84 -4.14 -5.73
C THR A 21 -15.21 -5.61 -5.50
N ALA A 22 -16.49 -5.97 -5.66
CA ALA A 22 -16.99 -7.32 -5.40
C ALA A 22 -16.68 -8.32 -6.53
N ASN A 23 -16.37 -7.86 -7.74
CA ASN A 23 -16.17 -8.72 -8.93
C ASN A 23 -14.77 -8.54 -9.57
N TRP A 24 -13.73 -8.33 -8.76
CA TRP A 24 -12.35 -8.19 -9.28
C TRP A 24 -11.77 -9.48 -9.86
N GLU A 25 -12.38 -10.65 -9.59
CA GLU A 25 -11.90 -11.94 -10.11
C GLU A 25 -11.85 -12.00 -11.65
N ASP A 26 -12.63 -11.15 -12.34
CA ASP A 26 -12.63 -11.08 -13.81
C ASP A 26 -11.64 -10.05 -14.39
N THR A 27 -10.82 -9.40 -13.56
CA THR A 27 -9.86 -8.39 -14.02
C THR A 27 -8.43 -8.84 -13.76
N THR A 28 -7.55 -8.65 -14.75
CA THR A 28 -6.10 -8.94 -14.69
C THR A 28 -5.33 -7.91 -13.83
N TRP A 29 -5.93 -7.44 -12.74
CA TRP A 29 -5.28 -6.47 -11.88
C TRP A 29 -4.28 -7.12 -10.96
N ASP A 30 -3.03 -6.78 -11.22
CA ASP A 30 -1.92 -7.13 -10.37
C ASP A 30 -1.68 -6.01 -9.35
N HIS A 31 -2.30 -6.12 -8.17
CA HIS A 31 -2.06 -5.19 -7.06
C HIS A 31 -0.63 -5.32 -6.53
N ASP A 32 -0.15 -6.56 -6.34
CA ASP A 32 1.19 -6.82 -5.79
C ASP A 32 2.32 -6.39 -6.73
N GLY A 33 2.09 -6.39 -8.05
CA GLY A 33 3.07 -5.95 -9.04
C GLY A 33 3.16 -4.43 -9.21
N GLN A 34 2.16 -3.68 -8.75
CA GLN A 34 2.09 -2.22 -8.92
C GLN A 34 2.06 -1.43 -7.61
N TYR A 35 1.61 -2.06 -6.53
CA TYR A 35 1.32 -1.45 -5.24
C TYR A 35 1.79 -2.36 -4.10
N PHE A 36 1.35 -2.03 -2.88
CA PHE A 36 1.66 -2.79 -1.68
C PHE A 36 1.19 -4.26 -1.81
N PRO A 37 2.00 -5.27 -1.49
CA PRO A 37 1.60 -6.66 -1.66
C PRO A 37 0.52 -7.07 -0.64
N ILE A 38 -0.66 -7.45 -1.14
CA ILE A 38 -1.81 -7.92 -0.33
C ILE A 38 -2.19 -9.36 -0.67
N TYR A 39 -1.93 -9.80 -1.91
CA TYR A 39 -2.18 -11.18 -2.34
C TYR A 39 -0.97 -12.10 -2.08
N SER A 40 0.14 -11.51 -1.63
CA SER A 40 1.37 -12.16 -1.18
C SER A 40 1.86 -11.49 0.11
N GLY A 41 2.80 -12.14 0.80
CA GLY A 41 3.29 -11.66 2.09
C GLY A 41 2.32 -11.93 3.25
N GLU A 42 2.51 -11.18 4.35
CA GLU A 42 1.85 -11.45 5.64
C GLU A 42 0.35 -11.09 5.66
N HIS A 43 -0.12 -10.29 4.71
CA HIS A 43 -1.52 -9.86 4.62
C HIS A 43 -2.41 -10.77 3.78
N ARG A 44 -1.80 -11.79 3.17
CA ARG A 44 -2.49 -12.70 2.28
C ARG A 44 -3.57 -13.50 3.03
N ASN A 45 -4.80 -13.44 2.53
CA ASN A 45 -6.00 -14.07 3.11
C ASN A 45 -6.40 -13.57 4.51
N GLU A 46 -5.83 -12.45 4.96
CA GLU A 46 -6.27 -11.80 6.20
C GLU A 46 -7.33 -10.73 5.90
N TRP A 47 -7.21 -10.04 4.76
CA TRP A 47 -8.14 -9.01 4.33
C TRP A 47 -8.59 -9.22 2.90
N ASP A 48 -9.91 -9.27 2.74
CA ASP A 48 -10.56 -9.54 1.46
C ASP A 48 -11.34 -8.32 0.94
N THR A 49 -11.38 -7.20 1.69
CA THR A 49 -12.10 -6.00 1.27
C THR A 49 -11.18 -4.81 1.07
N CYS A 50 -11.38 -4.07 -0.01
CA CYS A 50 -10.57 -2.87 -0.30
C CYS A 50 -10.69 -1.81 0.79
N ALA A 51 -11.83 -1.75 1.49
CA ALA A 51 -12.09 -0.79 2.55
C ALA A 51 -11.31 -1.07 3.84
N ASP A 52 -10.73 -2.26 3.98
CA ASP A 52 -9.88 -2.60 5.15
C ASP A 52 -8.61 -1.73 5.17
N CYS A 53 -8.08 -1.37 4.00
CA CYS A 53 -6.92 -0.48 3.87
C CYS A 53 -7.31 0.90 3.31
N HIS A 54 -8.20 0.96 2.33
CA HIS A 54 -8.61 2.20 1.67
C HIS A 54 -9.81 2.85 2.37
N VAL A 55 -9.50 3.71 3.35
CA VAL A 55 -10.48 4.24 4.31
C VAL A 55 -11.42 5.32 3.74
N GLN A 56 -11.17 5.81 2.52
CA GLN A 56 -12.04 6.79 1.86
C GLN A 56 -12.77 6.16 0.67
N ALA A 57 -14.10 6.05 0.78
CA ALA A 57 -14.95 5.57 -0.31
C ALA A 57 -14.76 6.44 -1.58
N GLY A 58 -14.59 5.78 -2.72
CA GLY A 58 -14.34 6.42 -4.02
C GLY A 58 -12.94 7.03 -4.20
N ASN A 59 -12.06 6.93 -3.20
CA ASN A 59 -10.67 7.40 -3.32
C ASN A 59 -9.68 6.38 -2.75
N TYR A 60 -9.29 5.43 -3.61
CA TYR A 60 -8.32 4.38 -3.30
C TYR A 60 -6.87 4.88 -3.15
N ASN A 61 -6.60 6.18 -3.32
CA ASN A 61 -5.28 6.73 -3.01
C ASN A 61 -5.12 7.07 -1.52
N VAL A 62 -6.23 7.06 -0.76
CA VAL A 62 -6.22 7.28 0.69
C VAL A 62 -6.29 5.93 1.38
N PHE A 63 -5.20 5.58 2.06
CA PHE A 63 -5.03 4.30 2.73
C PHE A 63 -4.39 4.48 4.10
N GLU A 64 -4.59 3.50 4.98
CA GLU A 64 -4.05 3.54 6.34
C GLU A 64 -3.39 2.21 6.73
N CYS A 65 -2.15 2.28 7.20
CA CYS A 65 -1.36 1.14 7.66
C CYS A 65 -1.35 1.03 9.20
N ILE A 66 -1.39 2.19 9.86
CA ILE A 66 -1.16 2.36 11.29
C ILE A 66 -2.35 1.88 12.15
N PHE A 67 -3.54 1.77 11.57
CA PHE A 67 -4.75 1.40 12.32
C PHE A 67 -4.84 -0.08 12.67
N CYS A 68 -4.17 -0.95 11.91
CA CYS A 68 -4.22 -2.41 12.10
C CYS A 68 -2.92 -2.96 12.70
N HIS A 69 -1.74 -2.50 12.26
CA HIS A 69 -0.47 -2.85 12.88
C HIS A 69 -0.08 -1.83 13.93
N ALA A 70 0.21 -2.30 15.13
CA ALA A 70 0.65 -1.49 16.26
C ALA A 70 2.11 -1.01 16.07
N HIS A 71 2.34 -0.18 15.06
CA HIS A 71 3.54 0.63 14.95
C HIS A 71 3.36 1.81 15.89
N ASN A 72 3.38 1.66 17.21
CA ASN A 72 3.10 2.83 18.03
C ASN A 72 4.13 3.95 17.76
N GLU A 73 3.64 5.20 17.75
CA GLU A 73 4.43 6.35 17.34
C GLU A 73 5.75 6.45 18.12
N ASN A 74 5.74 6.20 19.43
CA ASN A 74 6.95 6.32 20.25
C ASN A 74 8.02 5.29 19.89
N GLU A 75 7.62 4.03 19.65
CA GLU A 75 8.54 2.99 19.19
C GLU A 75 9.07 3.32 17.79
N MET A 76 8.19 3.70 16.85
CA MET A 76 8.63 4.06 15.50
C MET A 76 9.55 5.28 15.50
N ASN A 77 9.26 6.29 16.31
CA ASN A 77 10.13 7.45 16.47
C ASN A 77 11.51 7.07 17.02
N SER A 78 11.58 6.03 17.86
CA SER A 78 12.85 5.54 18.43
C SER A 78 13.64 4.74 17.40
N GLU A 79 12.99 3.93 16.57
CA GLU A 79 13.63 3.14 15.50
C GLU A 79 14.06 3.99 14.30
N HIS A 80 13.49 5.18 14.13
CA HIS A 80 13.79 6.11 13.03
C HIS A 80 14.48 7.40 13.51
N ASP A 81 15.15 7.36 14.68
CA ASP A 81 15.81 8.54 15.28
C ASP A 81 16.95 9.10 14.41
N ASP A 82 17.50 8.27 13.52
CA ASP A 82 18.54 8.60 12.55
C ASP A 82 18.00 8.99 11.16
N VAL A 83 16.68 8.92 10.95
CA VAL A 83 16.02 9.24 9.67
C VAL A 83 15.51 10.68 9.67
N SER A 84 16.25 11.56 9.00
CA SER A 84 15.97 13.01 9.02
C SER A 84 14.61 13.42 8.40
N ASN A 85 14.00 12.59 7.58
CA ASN A 85 12.71 12.85 6.91
C ASN A 85 11.61 11.87 7.35
N TYR A 86 11.80 11.19 8.48
CA TYR A 86 10.78 10.32 9.03
C TYR A 86 9.56 11.14 9.46
N VAL A 87 8.38 10.63 9.08
CA VAL A 87 7.09 11.19 9.44
C VAL A 87 6.16 10.02 9.73
N TYR A 88 5.49 10.06 10.88
CA TYR A 88 4.56 9.02 11.31
C TYR A 88 3.20 9.16 10.60
N LEU A 89 3.18 8.83 9.30
CA LEU A 89 2.00 8.84 8.43
C LEU A 89 2.04 7.63 7.50
N SER A 90 0.90 6.98 7.26
CA SER A 90 0.80 5.78 6.42
C SER A 90 1.41 5.98 5.02
N SER A 91 1.24 7.15 4.41
CA SER A 91 1.87 7.49 3.12
C SER A 91 3.40 7.54 3.19
N ALA A 92 3.96 8.16 4.23
CA ALA A 92 5.41 8.24 4.43
C ALA A 92 6.02 6.88 4.78
N CYS A 93 5.30 6.06 5.57
CA CYS A 93 5.67 4.67 5.83
C CYS A 93 5.76 3.90 4.52
N PHE A 94 4.75 4.00 3.64
CA PHE A 94 4.74 3.33 2.34
C PHE A 94 5.87 3.79 1.41
N ASP A 95 6.20 5.09 1.41
CA ASP A 95 7.28 5.64 0.59
C ASP A 95 8.65 4.99 0.91
N CYS A 96 8.90 4.65 2.18
CA CYS A 96 10.14 3.98 2.61
C CYS A 96 10.02 2.45 2.64
N HIS A 97 8.83 1.93 2.97
CA HIS A 97 8.51 0.50 3.15
C HIS A 97 7.39 0.07 2.19
N PRO A 98 7.65 -0.04 0.88
CA PRO A 98 6.63 -0.38 -0.12
C PRO A 98 6.09 -1.82 0.02
N ASP A 99 6.80 -2.68 0.77
CA ASP A 99 6.39 -4.04 1.13
C ASP A 99 6.11 -4.22 2.63
N GLY A 100 6.13 -3.13 3.41
CA GLY A 100 5.82 -3.12 4.84
C GLY A 100 6.86 -3.80 5.72
N ARG A 101 8.02 -4.17 5.16
CA ARG A 101 9.08 -4.84 5.92
C ARG A 101 10.07 -3.84 6.46
N GLU A 102 10.56 -4.09 7.68
CA GLU A 102 11.78 -3.44 8.14
C GLU A 102 12.89 -3.77 7.14
N ARG A 103 13.65 -2.76 6.72
CA ARG A 103 14.88 -2.96 5.98
C ARG A 103 15.98 -2.35 6.80
N PRO A 104 17.09 -3.08 7.06
CA PRO A 104 18.26 -2.42 7.60
C PRO A 104 18.59 -1.28 6.65
N MET A 105 18.65 -0.06 7.15
CA MET A 105 19.23 1.06 6.43
C MET A 105 20.71 0.74 6.26
N VAL A 106 21.02 -0.08 5.25
CA VAL A 106 22.38 -0.31 4.80
C VAL A 106 22.83 1.02 4.26
N ASN A 107 23.49 1.79 5.13
CA ASN A 107 24.27 2.93 4.73
C ASN A 107 25.10 2.48 3.52
N PRO A 108 24.97 3.10 2.33
CA PRO A 108 25.74 2.71 1.17
C PRO A 108 27.27 2.81 1.39
N PHE A 109 27.69 3.35 2.54
CA PHE A 109 29.08 3.43 2.99
C PHE A 109 29.48 2.45 4.11
N GLN A 110 28.58 1.66 4.68
CA GLN A 110 28.97 0.62 5.65
C GLN A 110 29.05 -0.74 4.96
N LYS A 111 30.30 -1.11 4.61
CA LYS A 111 30.65 -2.46 4.18
C LYS A 111 30.12 -3.49 5.17
N LEU A 112 29.56 -4.55 4.58
CA LEU A 112 29.27 -5.84 5.19
C LEU A 112 30.40 -6.28 6.13
N ASP A 113 30.20 -6.07 7.43
CA ASP A 113 31.04 -6.69 8.45
C ASP A 113 30.16 -7.05 9.65
N ARG A 114 29.53 -8.23 9.57
CA ARG A 114 29.63 -9.23 10.65
C ARG A 114 29.07 -10.57 10.22
N VAL A 115 30.00 -11.39 9.74
CA VAL A 115 30.04 -12.80 10.12
C VAL A 115 30.31 -12.87 11.62
N ARG A 116 29.42 -13.51 12.37
CA ARG A 116 29.77 -14.46 13.43
C ARG A 116 28.56 -15.32 13.78
#